data_AF-A0A1G4FFL6-F1
#
_entry.id   AF-A0A1G4FFL6-F1
#
_cell.length_a   1.000
_cell.length_b   1.000
_cell.length_c   1.000
_cell.angle_alpha   90.00
_cell.angle_beta   90.00
_cell.angle_gamma   90.00
#
_symmetry.space_group_name_H-M   'P 1'
#
loop_
_entity.id
_entity.type
_entity.pdbx_description
1 polymer ?
#
loop_
_entity_poly.entity_id
_entity_poly.type
_entity_poly.pdbx_seq_one_letter_code
_entity_poly.pdbx_strand_id
1 'polypeptide(L)'
;MSGKIRFYLDDWLFNSGLVGFYNILKKSEDSVVVGKDYLEFEIEVLENFEEKYFNYFISTYEKNLTWYKIISFENTIKYYEEKQFEGFDDKALKTLNKYISDVAKKFIKSNSYLAAFEFLGTKEEMLSLEKQLTPLKVKKNQDLKDIIPDVRNTFDVLKEIINYLNRRDVKKYVAAKNVIYSIINKAWNGICFLNPQTKEKDMYKDYKEYFVKPAMDYFNEDKSKYKYDCFTCDEKIKDMTNDLGFLNAIGFDVKRKASHVWNFNNDISVCPLCKLIYSCVPAGFSYAIDSGIYVNDNFSMSNAIGINSKIKTEVLETTDTNRSLTYRALVESIKEQFTESTKYELADVQVVRYVNEKYRFNILTKNILELIYKCKTELNNLISSGYKEINTYFNIYDIVLDSLFNSQNLYLLMHKMLLYKLTDYNNCYFYGKQINSVMKINYNFMRRLGYMEKVKNYIVDKGRDEGKNLRLGYGKNTDKLSGISYRLLNALKVNDVDMFMDTVLNCYLYVKKSVPPILLEVLKDEDAFKTVGYAFTSGLIEGQDNIKNMEVGKDDK
;
A
#
# COMPACT_ATOMS: atom_id res chain seq x y z
N MET A 1 -37.37 -5.75 22.64
CA MET A 1 -37.83 -6.44 21.42
C MET A 1 -36.58 -6.95 20.75
N SER A 2 -36.32 -8.26 20.75
CA SER A 2 -35.22 -8.79 19.94
C SER A 2 -35.70 -8.85 18.50
N GLY A 3 -35.09 -8.07 17.63
CA GLY A 3 -35.31 -8.15 16.19
C GLY A 3 -33.97 -8.38 15.52
N LYS A 4 -33.92 -9.40 14.67
CA LYS A 4 -32.75 -9.71 13.89
C LYS A 4 -32.64 -8.69 12.75
N ILE A 5 -31.45 -8.13 12.58
CA ILE A 5 -31.10 -7.27 11.46
C ILE A 5 -30.33 -8.10 10.45
N ARG A 6 -30.67 -7.95 9.17
CA ARG A 6 -29.97 -8.59 8.08
C ARG A 6 -29.56 -7.55 7.03
N PHE A 7 -28.28 -7.53 6.69
CA PHE A 7 -27.75 -6.73 5.58
C PHE A 7 -27.14 -7.63 4.53
N TYR A 8 -27.55 -7.40 3.28
CA TYR A 8 -27.02 -8.11 2.11
C TYR A 8 -25.83 -7.36 1.53
N LEU A 9 -24.99 -8.09 0.80
CA LEU A 9 -23.97 -7.50 -0.05
C LEU A 9 -24.62 -6.62 -1.13
N ASP A 10 -23.99 -5.50 -1.42
CA ASP A 10 -24.39 -4.51 -2.40
C ASP A 10 -23.14 -3.97 -3.12
N ASP A 11 -22.83 -2.67 -2.98
CA ASP A 11 -21.64 -2.06 -3.55
C ASP A 11 -20.36 -2.32 -2.72
N TRP A 12 -19.19 -2.08 -3.33
CA TRP A 12 -17.89 -2.31 -2.69
C TRP A 12 -17.71 -1.57 -1.36
N LEU A 13 -18.29 -0.38 -1.23
CA LEU A 13 -18.12 0.48 -0.07
C LEU A 13 -18.96 -0.06 1.07
N PHE A 14 -20.23 -0.39 0.81
CA PHE A 14 -21.09 -1.02 1.81
C PHE A 14 -20.56 -2.40 2.22
N ASN A 15 -20.11 -3.21 1.25
CA ASN A 15 -19.51 -4.53 1.51
C ASN A 15 -18.25 -4.42 2.36
N SER A 16 -17.41 -3.42 2.14
CA SER A 16 -16.27 -3.15 3.00
C SER A 16 -16.70 -2.73 4.42
N GLY A 17 -17.79 -1.98 4.54
CA GLY A 17 -18.44 -1.67 5.81
C GLY A 17 -18.93 -2.91 6.55
N LEU A 18 -19.59 -3.84 5.84
CA LEU A 18 -20.06 -5.11 6.39
C LEU A 18 -18.92 -6.01 6.86
N VAL A 19 -17.86 -6.17 6.04
CA VAL A 19 -16.65 -6.89 6.45
C VAL A 19 -16.01 -6.23 7.67
N GLY A 20 -15.98 -4.90 7.71
CA GLY A 20 -15.47 -4.15 8.86
C GLY A 20 -16.29 -4.34 10.13
N PHE A 21 -17.62 -4.28 10.01
CA PHE A 21 -18.55 -4.54 11.11
C PHE A 21 -18.38 -5.96 11.64
N TYR A 22 -18.32 -6.96 10.75
CA TYR A 22 -18.02 -8.35 11.10
C TYR A 22 -16.69 -8.47 11.86
N ASN A 23 -15.63 -7.82 11.38
CA ASN A 23 -14.31 -7.87 12.04
C ASN A 23 -14.35 -7.29 13.46
N ILE A 24 -15.09 -6.21 13.68
CA ILE A 24 -15.28 -5.61 15.00
C ILE A 24 -16.05 -6.57 15.92
N LEU A 25 -17.18 -7.10 15.46
CA LEU A 25 -17.98 -8.04 16.24
C LEU A 25 -17.22 -9.32 16.60
N LYS A 26 -16.49 -9.90 15.64
CA LYS A 26 -15.66 -11.09 15.90
C LYS A 26 -14.56 -10.82 16.91
N LYS A 27 -13.94 -9.64 16.87
CA LYS A 27 -12.91 -9.26 17.86
C LYS A 27 -13.49 -9.11 19.27
N SER A 28 -14.76 -8.73 19.36
CA SER A 28 -15.51 -8.60 20.61
C SER A 28 -16.26 -9.87 21.03
N GLU A 29 -16.06 -10.98 20.30
CA GLU A 29 -16.73 -12.27 20.56
C GLU A 29 -18.27 -12.20 20.49
N ASP A 30 -18.80 -11.20 19.78
CA ASP A 30 -20.23 -11.06 19.56
C ASP A 30 -20.75 -12.06 18.52
N SER A 31 -22.03 -12.44 18.67
CA SER A 31 -22.73 -13.30 17.73
C SER A 31 -23.07 -12.57 16.43
N VAL A 32 -22.63 -13.12 15.30
CA VAL A 32 -23.00 -12.70 13.96
C VAL A 32 -23.05 -13.93 13.05
N VAL A 33 -24.13 -14.05 12.31
CA VAL A 33 -24.36 -15.12 11.34
C VAL A 33 -23.90 -14.65 9.97
N VAL A 34 -23.05 -15.45 9.33
CA VAL A 34 -22.60 -15.23 7.95
C VAL A 34 -23.46 -16.10 7.04
N GLY A 35 -24.33 -15.46 6.26
CA GLY A 35 -25.11 -16.10 5.22
C GLY A 35 -24.32 -16.29 3.93
N LYS A 36 -25.02 -16.62 2.84
CA LYS A 36 -24.42 -16.69 1.50
C LYS A 36 -23.84 -15.33 1.11
N ASP A 37 -24.69 -14.32 1.08
CA ASP A 37 -24.44 -12.95 0.62
C ASP A 37 -24.93 -11.91 1.64
N TYR A 38 -25.00 -12.28 2.93
CA TYR A 38 -25.50 -11.40 3.97
C TYR A 38 -24.81 -11.61 5.33
N LEU A 39 -24.92 -10.60 6.19
CA LEU A 39 -24.70 -10.70 7.64
C LEU A 39 -26.02 -10.56 8.38
N GLU A 40 -26.22 -11.37 9.42
CA GLU A 40 -27.37 -11.29 10.32
C GLU A 40 -26.91 -11.22 11.78
N PHE A 41 -27.50 -10.32 12.56
CA PHE A 41 -27.15 -10.07 13.97
C PHE A 41 -28.33 -9.52 14.75
N GLU A 42 -28.27 -9.56 16.07
CA GLU A 42 -29.26 -8.91 16.94
C GLU A 42 -28.79 -7.51 17.34
N ILE A 43 -29.72 -6.59 17.60
CA ILE A 43 -29.42 -5.17 17.84
C ILE A 43 -28.51 -4.96 19.07
N GLU A 44 -28.57 -5.87 20.04
CA GLU A 44 -27.81 -5.89 21.28
C GLU A 44 -26.30 -5.91 21.05
N VAL A 45 -25.83 -6.37 19.89
CA VAL A 45 -24.40 -6.29 19.54
C VAL A 45 -23.89 -4.84 19.46
N LEU A 46 -24.80 -3.87 19.31
CA LEU A 46 -24.47 -2.44 19.32
C LEU A 46 -24.28 -1.86 20.73
N GLU A 47 -24.55 -2.61 21.79
CA GLU A 47 -24.25 -2.17 23.16
C GLU A 47 -22.73 -1.98 23.35
N ASN A 48 -22.35 -0.79 23.83
CA ASN A 48 -20.95 -0.36 23.99
C ASN A 48 -20.12 -0.49 22.70
N PHE A 49 -20.76 -0.39 21.52
CA PHE A 49 -20.10 -0.58 20.25
C PHE A 49 -18.95 0.42 20.00
N GLU A 50 -19.00 1.62 20.59
CA GLU A 50 -17.90 2.58 20.58
C GLU A 50 -16.60 1.99 21.16
N GLU A 51 -16.69 1.21 22.24
CA GLU A 51 -15.52 0.54 22.84
C GLU A 51 -15.02 -0.58 21.93
N LYS A 52 -15.95 -1.38 21.37
CA LYS A 52 -15.65 -2.47 20.43
C LYS A 52 -14.93 -1.95 19.19
N TYR A 53 -15.44 -0.86 18.63
CA TYR A 53 -14.91 -0.18 17.44
C TYR A 53 -13.46 0.26 17.65
N PHE A 54 -13.15 1.03 18.70
CA PHE A 54 -11.78 1.46 18.95
C PHE A 54 -10.86 0.32 19.37
N ASN A 55 -11.33 -0.62 20.19
CA ASN A 55 -10.55 -1.79 20.60
C ASN A 55 -10.11 -2.64 19.39
N TYR A 56 -10.99 -2.81 18.39
CA TYR A 56 -10.64 -3.47 17.15
C TYR A 56 -9.42 -2.82 16.48
N PHE A 57 -9.45 -1.51 16.23
CA PHE A 57 -8.35 -0.81 15.56
C PHE A 57 -7.07 -0.80 16.39
N ILE A 58 -7.18 -0.53 17.70
CA ILE A 58 -6.02 -0.45 18.60
C ILE A 58 -5.30 -1.80 18.66
N SER A 59 -6.04 -2.89 18.79
CA SER A 59 -5.44 -4.24 18.86
C SER A 59 -4.93 -4.73 17.50
N THR A 60 -5.67 -4.46 16.42
CA THR A 60 -5.29 -4.90 15.07
C THR A 60 -4.01 -4.22 14.58
N TYR A 61 -3.88 -2.91 14.83
CA TYR A 61 -2.75 -2.11 14.34
C TYR A 61 -1.72 -1.78 15.43
N GLU A 62 -1.75 -2.46 16.58
CA GLU A 62 -0.99 -2.10 17.79
C GLU A 62 0.49 -1.81 17.49
N LYS A 63 1.17 -2.72 16.79
CA LYS A 63 2.59 -2.61 16.43
C LYS A 63 2.89 -1.45 15.47
N ASN A 64 1.90 -1.00 14.71
CA ASN A 64 2.03 0.11 13.76
C ASN A 64 1.78 1.48 14.42
N LEU A 65 1.13 1.51 15.60
CA LEU A 65 0.84 2.75 16.31
C LEU A 65 2.13 3.44 16.77
N THR A 66 2.13 4.77 16.75
CA THR A 66 3.26 5.53 17.27
C THR A 66 3.42 5.33 18.78
N TRP A 67 2.34 4.98 19.47
CA TRP A 67 2.37 4.60 20.90
C TRP A 67 3.29 3.39 21.12
N TYR A 68 3.11 2.34 20.32
CA TYR A 68 3.94 1.13 20.42
C TYR A 68 5.41 1.41 20.07
N LYS A 69 5.66 2.32 19.12
CA LYS A 69 7.03 2.76 18.78
C LYS A 69 7.75 3.42 19.96
N ILE A 70 7.03 4.08 20.87
CA ILE A 70 7.62 4.65 22.10
C ILE A 70 7.82 3.52 23.13
N ILE A 71 6.75 2.79 23.47
CA ILE A 71 6.80 1.83 24.59
C ILE A 71 7.72 0.62 24.31
N SER A 72 7.87 0.21 23.06
CA SER A 72 8.75 -0.91 22.69
C SER A 72 10.24 -0.68 22.97
N PHE A 73 10.67 0.58 23.20
CA PHE A 73 12.04 0.90 23.59
C PHE A 73 12.37 0.43 25.02
N GLU A 74 11.36 0.08 25.83
CA GLU A 74 11.54 -0.51 27.16
C GLU A 74 12.44 -1.75 27.11
N ASN A 75 12.35 -2.56 26.05
CA ASN A 75 13.21 -3.74 25.86
C ASN A 75 14.69 -3.35 25.71
N THR A 76 14.98 -2.25 25.02
CA THR A 76 16.35 -1.72 24.87
C THR A 76 16.89 -1.22 26.21
N ILE A 77 16.04 -0.55 27.01
CA ILE A 77 16.40 -0.08 28.35
C ILE A 77 16.77 -1.27 29.24
N LYS A 78 15.89 -2.26 29.34
CA LYS A 78 16.12 -3.49 30.13
C LYS A 78 17.40 -4.20 29.72
N TYR A 79 17.62 -4.40 28.42
CA TYR A 79 18.83 -5.05 27.90
C TYR A 79 20.13 -4.41 28.42
N TYR A 80 20.22 -3.08 28.37
CA TYR A 80 21.43 -2.38 28.82
C TYR A 80 21.52 -2.28 30.35
N GLU A 81 20.40 -2.15 31.06
CA GLU A 81 20.40 -2.13 32.53
C GLU A 81 20.83 -3.48 33.11
N GLU A 82 20.31 -4.60 32.60
CA GLU A 82 20.67 -5.96 33.02
C GLU A 82 22.15 -6.26 32.78
N LYS A 83 22.71 -5.76 31.67
CA LYS A 83 24.15 -5.86 31.35
C LYS A 83 25.00 -4.79 32.01
N GLN A 84 24.44 -3.96 32.89
CA GLN A 84 25.15 -2.85 33.52
C GLN A 84 25.88 -1.94 32.51
N PHE A 85 25.28 -1.74 31.34
CA PHE A 85 25.78 -0.97 30.19
C PHE A 85 27.04 -1.55 29.52
N GLU A 86 27.38 -2.81 29.80
CA GLU A 86 28.40 -3.54 29.06
C GLU A 86 28.00 -3.67 27.57
N GLY A 87 28.89 -3.24 26.68
CA GLY A 87 28.64 -3.23 25.23
C GLY A 87 27.77 -2.06 24.75
N PHE A 88 27.51 -1.04 25.58
CA PHE A 88 27.02 0.25 25.09
C PHE A 88 28.17 0.94 24.34
N ASP A 89 28.00 1.19 23.04
CA ASP A 89 29.02 1.74 22.14
C ASP A 89 28.50 3.00 21.41
N ASP A 90 29.32 3.59 20.52
CA ASP A 90 28.92 4.75 19.72
C ASP A 90 27.69 4.47 18.83
N LYS A 91 27.49 3.22 18.42
CA LYS A 91 26.33 2.81 17.61
C LYS A 91 25.07 2.78 18.48
N ALA A 92 25.15 2.28 19.71
CA ALA A 92 24.09 2.33 20.71
C ALA A 92 23.71 3.77 21.03
N LEU A 93 24.70 4.64 21.26
CA LEU A 93 24.48 6.07 21.49
C LEU A 93 23.78 6.76 20.31
N LYS A 94 24.24 6.50 19.08
CA LYS A 94 23.58 7.00 17.86
C LYS A 94 22.13 6.52 17.76
N THR A 95 21.88 5.25 18.11
CA THR A 95 20.54 4.66 18.09
C THR A 95 19.64 5.31 19.14
N LEU A 96 20.13 5.51 20.37
CA LEU A 96 19.42 6.22 21.43
C LEU A 96 19.09 7.66 21.03
N ASN A 97 20.06 8.41 20.53
CA ASN A 97 19.85 9.81 20.11
C ASN A 97 18.85 9.93 18.96
N LYS A 98 18.91 8.99 18.01
CA LYS A 98 17.93 8.90 16.94
C LYS A 98 16.54 8.58 17.49
N TYR A 99 16.42 7.63 18.41
CA TYR A 99 15.16 7.30 19.07
C TYR A 99 14.57 8.50 19.84
N ILE A 100 15.39 9.19 20.64
CA ILE A 100 14.98 10.42 21.36
C ILE A 100 14.37 11.43 20.39
N SER A 101 15.06 11.70 19.28
CA SER A 101 14.70 12.78 18.37
C SER A 101 13.53 12.40 17.44
N ASP A 102 13.64 11.26 16.78
CA ASP A 102 12.75 10.84 15.69
C ASP A 102 11.50 10.11 16.18
N VAL A 103 11.50 9.61 17.42
CA VAL A 103 10.40 8.82 18.00
C VAL A 103 9.84 9.51 19.23
N ALA A 104 10.56 9.51 20.36
CA ALA A 104 10.01 9.96 21.64
C ALA A 104 9.57 11.43 21.60
N LYS A 105 10.49 12.36 21.34
CA LYS A 105 10.18 13.79 21.29
C LYS A 105 9.17 14.13 20.20
N LYS A 106 9.40 13.61 18.98
CA LYS A 106 8.54 13.84 17.82
C LYS A 106 7.09 13.47 18.11
N PHE A 107 6.83 12.30 18.68
CA PHE A 107 5.47 11.83 18.89
C PHE A 107 4.82 12.43 20.14
N ILE A 108 5.54 12.63 21.24
CA ILE A 108 5.00 13.30 22.44
C ILE A 108 4.52 14.72 22.10
N LYS A 109 5.23 15.43 21.21
CA LYS A 109 4.86 16.77 20.72
C LYS A 109 3.83 16.79 19.60
N SER A 110 3.41 15.63 19.09
CA SER A 110 2.45 15.59 17.98
C SER A 110 1.07 16.03 18.44
N ASN A 111 0.30 16.68 17.55
CA ASN A 111 -1.02 17.21 17.88
C ASN A 111 -1.98 16.15 18.45
N SER A 112 -1.88 14.90 17.97
CA SER A 112 -2.70 13.79 18.46
C SER A 112 -2.41 13.45 19.93
N TYR A 113 -1.14 13.45 20.34
CA TYR A 113 -0.72 13.20 21.72
C TYR A 113 -1.06 14.37 22.62
N LEU A 114 -0.74 15.59 22.18
CA LEU A 114 -1.04 16.80 22.95
C LEU A 114 -2.55 16.94 23.23
N ALA A 115 -3.40 16.61 22.26
CA ALA A 115 -4.85 16.61 22.46
C ALA A 115 -5.30 15.54 23.48
N ALA A 116 -4.70 14.34 23.45
CA ALA A 116 -4.99 13.29 24.43
C ALA A 116 -4.53 13.68 25.84
N PHE A 117 -3.32 14.23 25.99
CA PHE A 117 -2.80 14.69 27.28
C PHE A 117 -3.57 15.89 27.81
N GLU A 118 -4.03 16.79 26.95
CA GLU A 118 -4.89 17.89 27.37
C GLU A 118 -6.23 17.39 27.92
N PHE A 119 -6.84 16.40 27.25
CA PHE A 119 -8.06 15.75 27.73
C PHE A 119 -7.84 15.03 29.07
N LEU A 120 -6.66 14.44 29.27
CA LEU A 120 -6.27 13.74 30.50
C LEU A 120 -5.73 14.65 31.61
N GLY A 121 -5.53 15.95 31.34
CA GLY A 121 -4.98 16.90 32.31
C GLY A 121 -3.47 16.78 32.56
N THR A 122 -2.70 16.13 31.68
CA THR A 122 -1.26 15.81 31.87
C THR A 122 -0.33 16.44 30.83
N LYS A 123 -0.85 17.37 30.02
CA LYS A 123 -0.10 18.00 28.92
C LYS A 123 1.20 18.65 29.37
N GLU A 124 1.17 19.40 30.48
CA GLU A 124 2.34 20.12 30.98
C GLU A 124 3.40 19.18 31.54
N GLU A 125 2.99 18.16 32.29
CA GLU A 125 3.85 17.09 32.82
C GLU A 125 4.59 16.36 31.69
N MET A 126 3.85 15.90 30.67
CA MET A 126 4.44 15.19 29.54
C MET A 126 5.39 16.07 28.70
N LEU A 127 5.07 17.36 28.56
CA LEU A 127 5.97 18.33 27.91
C LEU A 127 7.22 18.63 28.75
N SER A 128 7.12 18.56 30.08
CA SER A 128 8.27 18.68 30.98
C SER A 128 9.23 17.50 30.81
N LEU A 129 8.71 16.27 30.82
CA LEU A 129 9.51 15.05 30.61
C LEU A 129 10.15 15.04 29.21
N GLU A 130 9.41 15.45 28.18
CA GLU A 130 9.94 15.56 26.82
C GLU A 130 11.11 16.54 26.70
N LYS A 131 11.07 17.66 27.42
CA LYS A 131 12.15 18.66 27.41
C LYS A 131 13.45 18.13 28.01
N GLN A 132 13.35 17.22 28.98
CA GLN A 132 14.50 16.57 29.61
C GLN A 132 15.21 15.59 28.66
N LEU A 133 14.47 15.01 27.71
CA LEU A 133 15.06 14.17 26.67
C LEU A 133 15.92 15.01 25.74
N THR A 134 17.24 15.01 25.93
CA THR A 134 18.19 15.73 25.07
C THR A 134 19.18 14.75 24.44
N PRO A 135 19.46 14.85 23.12
CA PRO A 135 20.47 14.00 22.51
C PRO A 135 21.84 14.21 23.16
N LEU A 136 22.43 13.12 23.61
CA LEU A 136 23.70 13.10 24.33
C LEU A 136 24.88 13.21 23.36
N LYS A 137 25.95 13.88 23.77
CA LYS A 137 27.18 14.02 22.97
C LYS A 137 28.40 13.70 23.82
N VAL A 138 29.30 12.89 23.27
CA VAL A 138 30.64 12.69 23.83
C VAL A 138 31.50 13.91 23.48
N LYS A 139 32.01 14.63 24.49
CA LYS A 139 32.94 15.75 24.26
C LYS A 139 34.33 15.22 23.87
N LYS A 140 35.16 16.05 23.23
CA LYS A 140 36.52 15.68 22.78
C LYS A 140 37.44 15.08 23.87
N ASN A 141 37.15 15.34 25.15
CA ASN A 141 37.95 14.91 26.29
C ASN A 141 37.21 13.92 27.21
N GLN A 142 36.14 13.28 26.74
CA GLN A 142 35.35 12.31 27.49
C GLN A 142 35.35 10.97 26.77
N ASP A 143 35.38 9.89 27.54
CA ASP A 143 35.10 8.56 27.05
C ASP A 143 33.60 8.26 27.13
N LEU A 144 33.16 7.25 26.39
CA LEU A 144 31.76 6.81 26.43
C LEU A 144 31.32 6.36 27.84
N LYS A 145 32.27 5.91 28.67
CA LYS A 145 32.01 5.54 30.07
C LYS A 145 31.60 6.75 30.92
N ASP A 146 32.10 7.93 30.60
CA ASP A 146 31.83 9.17 31.35
C ASP A 146 30.40 9.67 31.14
N ILE A 147 29.75 9.29 30.04
CA ILE A 147 28.37 9.69 29.72
C ILE A 147 27.33 8.65 30.17
N ILE A 148 27.74 7.48 30.66
CA ILE A 148 26.81 6.45 31.15
C ILE A 148 25.85 6.97 32.24
N PRO A 149 26.27 7.82 33.20
CA PRO A 149 25.34 8.45 34.13
C PRO A 149 24.23 9.26 33.44
N ASP A 150 24.56 10.01 32.37
CA ASP A 150 23.58 10.77 31.59
C ASP A 150 22.65 9.85 30.79
N VAL A 151 23.18 8.73 30.29
CA VAL A 151 22.38 7.67 29.63
C VAL A 151 21.39 7.08 30.62
N ARG A 152 21.82 6.77 31.86
CA ARG A 152 20.94 6.26 32.93
C ARG A 152 19.81 7.24 33.24
N ASN A 153 20.13 8.52 33.44
CA ASN A 153 19.12 9.56 33.66
C ASN A 153 18.13 9.65 32.49
N THR A 154 18.63 9.58 31.25
CA THR A 154 17.78 9.54 30.05
C THR A 154 16.86 8.31 30.06
N PHE A 155 17.36 7.14 30.45
CA PHE A 155 16.55 5.93 30.57
C PHE A 155 15.49 6.05 31.68
N ASP A 156 15.80 6.70 32.79
CA ASP A 156 14.83 6.95 33.86
C ASP A 156 13.66 7.81 33.38
N VAL A 157 13.94 8.93 32.70
CA VAL A 157 12.90 9.78 32.08
C VAL A 157 12.09 9.00 31.04
N LEU A 158 12.75 8.17 30.22
CA LEU A 158 12.05 7.33 29.24
C LEU A 158 11.15 6.28 29.92
N LYS A 159 11.59 5.66 31.02
CA LYS A 159 10.77 4.70 31.79
C LYS A 159 9.55 5.40 32.38
N GLU A 160 9.68 6.61 32.90
CA GLU A 160 8.56 7.40 33.41
C GLU A 160 7.50 7.65 32.32
N ILE A 161 7.95 8.11 31.14
CA ILE A 161 7.09 8.30 29.97
C ILE A 161 6.41 6.99 29.55
N ILE A 162 7.16 5.90 29.45
CA ILE A 162 6.65 4.59 29.03
C ILE A 162 5.61 4.06 30.03
N ASN A 163 5.90 4.14 31.33
CA ASN A 163 4.98 3.73 32.40
C ASN A 163 3.68 4.53 32.35
N TYR A 164 3.77 5.85 32.16
CA TYR A 164 2.61 6.71 31.99
C TYR A 164 1.78 6.29 30.77
N LEU A 165 2.40 6.11 29.61
CA LEU A 165 1.74 5.70 28.37
C LEU A 165 1.13 4.29 28.43
N ASN A 166 1.64 3.42 29.30
CA ASN A 166 1.11 2.07 29.52
C ASN A 166 -0.07 2.01 30.49
N ARG A 167 -0.39 3.09 31.21
CA ARG A 167 -1.61 3.14 32.05
C ARG A 167 -2.85 2.91 31.19
N ARG A 168 -3.81 2.13 31.69
CA ARG A 168 -5.00 1.69 30.92
C ARG A 168 -5.82 2.85 30.37
N ASP A 169 -6.07 3.87 31.19
CA ASP A 169 -6.77 5.10 30.82
C ASP A 169 -6.00 5.91 29.77
N VAL A 170 -4.68 6.05 29.94
CA VAL A 170 -3.83 6.80 29.00
C VAL A 170 -3.75 6.08 27.64
N LYS A 171 -3.45 4.78 27.63
CA LYS A 171 -3.39 3.95 26.42
C LYS A 171 -4.71 4.07 25.64
N LYS A 172 -5.85 3.99 26.33
CA LYS A 172 -7.19 4.07 25.70
C LYS A 172 -7.33 5.30 24.82
N TYR A 173 -6.97 6.49 25.30
CA TYR A 173 -7.17 7.74 24.57
C TYR A 173 -6.02 8.07 23.61
N VAL A 174 -4.77 7.81 23.99
CA VAL A 174 -3.61 8.03 23.12
C VAL A 174 -3.68 7.11 21.89
N ALA A 175 -3.94 5.82 22.09
CA ALA A 175 -4.06 4.86 21.00
C ALA A 175 -5.30 5.14 20.13
N ALA A 176 -6.43 5.54 20.72
CA ALA A 176 -7.60 5.99 19.96
C ALA A 176 -7.27 7.17 19.03
N LYS A 177 -6.61 8.21 19.55
CA LYS A 177 -6.13 9.34 18.71
C LYS A 177 -5.17 8.88 17.62
N ASN A 178 -4.31 7.90 17.89
CA ASN A 178 -3.40 7.34 16.88
C ASN A 178 -4.19 6.69 15.73
N VAL A 179 -5.15 5.80 16.03
CA VAL A 179 -5.93 5.09 14.99
C VAL A 179 -6.87 6.02 14.23
N ILE A 180 -7.40 7.07 14.87
CA ILE A 180 -8.24 8.08 14.22
C ILE A 180 -7.52 8.69 13.01
N TYR A 181 -6.28 9.16 13.21
CA TYR A 181 -5.55 9.89 12.17
C TYR A 181 -4.66 9.02 11.28
N SER A 182 -4.44 7.76 11.64
CA SER A 182 -3.62 6.83 10.84
C SER A 182 -4.43 5.79 10.07
N ILE A 183 -5.67 5.51 10.48
CA ILE A 183 -6.50 4.44 9.89
C ILE A 183 -7.89 4.95 9.55
N ILE A 184 -8.65 5.42 10.55
CA ILE A 184 -10.09 5.71 10.39
C ILE A 184 -10.33 6.85 9.39
N ASN A 185 -9.55 7.93 9.49
CA ASN A 185 -9.65 9.10 8.60
C ASN A 185 -9.43 8.81 7.12
N LYS A 186 -8.94 7.61 6.75
CA LYS A 186 -8.77 7.20 5.36
C LYS A 186 -10.09 6.82 4.70
N ALA A 187 -11.09 6.41 5.47
CA ALA A 187 -12.40 6.04 4.95
C ALA A 187 -13.41 7.19 4.99
N TRP A 188 -13.43 7.95 6.09
CA TRP A 188 -14.39 9.03 6.31
C TRP A 188 -13.79 10.17 7.13
N ASN A 189 -14.35 11.38 7.01
CA ASN A 189 -13.82 12.59 7.63
C ASN A 189 -14.89 13.67 7.84
N GLY A 190 -14.55 14.75 8.56
CA GLY A 190 -15.37 15.97 8.67
C GLY A 190 -16.58 15.88 9.60
N ILE A 191 -16.78 14.76 10.29
CA ILE A 191 -17.89 14.53 11.22
C ILE A 191 -17.41 13.90 12.53
N CYS A 192 -18.25 13.88 13.57
CA CYS A 192 -17.92 13.27 14.86
C CYS A 192 -16.56 13.77 15.39
N PHE A 193 -15.70 12.90 15.92
CA PHE A 193 -14.37 13.24 16.43
C PHE A 193 -13.39 13.72 15.34
N LEU A 194 -13.75 13.61 14.06
CA LEU A 194 -13.02 14.16 12.91
C LEU A 194 -13.59 15.51 12.45
N ASN A 195 -14.65 16.01 13.08
CA ASN A 195 -15.08 17.40 12.91
C ASN A 195 -14.16 18.31 13.75
N PRO A 196 -13.40 19.24 13.13
CA PRO A 196 -12.53 20.17 13.87
C PRO A 196 -13.29 21.05 14.88
N GLN A 197 -14.61 21.19 14.72
CA GLN A 197 -15.49 21.99 15.57
C GLN A 197 -16.27 21.17 16.60
N THR A 198 -15.97 19.87 16.75
CA THR A 198 -16.65 19.05 17.76
C THR A 198 -16.43 19.63 19.16
N LYS A 199 -17.52 19.71 19.94
CA LYS A 199 -17.47 20.13 21.34
C LYS A 199 -17.20 18.96 22.27
N GLU A 200 -17.50 17.74 21.84
CA GLU A 200 -17.27 16.53 22.60
C GLU A 200 -15.80 16.12 22.43
N LYS A 201 -15.02 16.17 23.52
CA LYS A 201 -13.59 15.85 23.49
C LYS A 201 -13.34 14.35 23.66
N ASP A 202 -14.29 13.63 24.25
CA ASP A 202 -14.24 12.19 24.37
C ASP A 202 -14.69 11.53 23.06
N MET A 203 -13.74 11.01 22.28
CA MET A 203 -14.01 10.39 20.98
C MET A 203 -14.87 9.12 21.06
N TYR A 204 -14.90 8.42 22.20
CA TYR A 204 -15.77 7.26 22.39
C TYR A 204 -17.22 7.71 22.53
N LYS A 205 -17.45 8.72 23.36
CA LYS A 205 -18.77 9.34 23.55
C LYS A 205 -19.26 10.04 22.28
N ASP A 206 -18.40 10.77 21.59
CA ASP A 206 -18.74 11.42 20.31
C ASP A 206 -19.20 10.38 19.28
N TYR A 207 -18.47 9.27 19.14
CA TYR A 207 -18.83 8.18 18.22
C TYR A 207 -20.15 7.51 18.60
N LYS A 208 -20.36 7.26 19.90
CA LYS A 208 -21.61 6.70 20.43
C LYS A 208 -22.82 7.56 20.08
N GLU A 209 -22.76 8.85 20.39
CA GLU A 209 -23.88 9.78 20.16
C GLU A 209 -24.10 10.05 18.66
N TYR A 210 -23.04 10.02 17.84
CA TYR A 210 -23.14 10.33 16.41
C TYR A 210 -23.60 9.14 15.55
N PHE A 211 -23.15 7.91 15.85
CA PHE A 211 -23.43 6.74 15.01
C PHE A 211 -24.26 5.66 15.72
N VAL A 212 -23.89 5.28 16.94
CA VAL A 212 -24.46 4.10 17.61
C VAL A 212 -25.88 4.38 18.10
N LYS A 213 -26.06 5.45 18.87
CA LYS A 213 -27.36 5.80 19.44
C LYS A 213 -28.41 6.09 18.37
N PRO A 214 -28.14 6.88 17.30
CA PRO A 214 -29.09 7.04 16.21
C PRO A 214 -29.50 5.73 15.54
N ALA A 215 -28.58 4.76 15.43
CA ALA A 215 -28.89 3.44 14.88
C ALA A 215 -29.81 2.63 15.81
N MET A 216 -29.55 2.65 17.12
CA MET A 216 -30.40 2.03 18.14
C MET A 216 -31.79 2.65 18.20
N ASP A 217 -31.88 3.98 18.19
CA ASP A 217 -33.13 4.72 18.25
C ASP A 217 -33.97 4.41 17.00
N TYR A 218 -33.36 4.51 15.81
CA TYR A 218 -34.02 4.18 14.54
C TYR A 218 -34.56 2.75 14.51
N PHE A 219 -33.82 1.78 15.05
CA PHE A 219 -34.29 0.40 15.10
C PHE A 219 -35.60 0.27 15.90
N ASN A 220 -35.68 0.95 17.05
CA ASN A 220 -36.82 0.89 17.97
C ASN A 220 -38.01 1.78 17.58
N GLU A 221 -37.85 2.70 16.63
CA GLU A 221 -38.92 3.58 16.15
C GLU A 221 -39.95 2.88 15.26
N ASP A 222 -41.22 3.30 15.37
CA ASP A 222 -42.27 2.99 14.40
C ASP A 222 -42.07 3.80 13.10
N LYS A 223 -41.84 3.08 12.01
CA LYS A 223 -41.50 3.63 10.69
C LYS A 223 -42.74 3.79 9.79
N SER A 224 -43.95 3.52 10.28
CA SER A 224 -45.21 3.56 9.50
C SER A 224 -45.47 4.90 8.79
N LYS A 225 -44.95 6.02 9.31
CA LYS A 225 -45.12 7.38 8.76
C LYS A 225 -43.93 7.88 7.95
N TYR A 226 -42.89 7.06 7.79
CA TYR A 226 -41.66 7.46 7.09
C TYR A 226 -41.93 7.49 5.58
N LYS A 227 -41.39 8.50 4.90
CA LYS A 227 -41.79 8.86 3.53
C LYS A 227 -40.76 8.50 2.47
N TYR A 228 -39.50 8.39 2.87
CA TYR A 228 -38.37 8.15 1.97
C TYR A 228 -37.82 6.76 2.21
N ASP A 229 -36.98 6.31 1.30
CA ASP A 229 -36.33 4.99 1.33
C ASP A 229 -34.82 5.17 1.46
N CYS A 230 -34.19 4.31 2.25
CA CYS A 230 -32.75 4.24 2.38
C CYS A 230 -32.13 3.80 1.05
N PHE A 231 -31.19 4.59 0.53
CA PHE A 231 -30.50 4.31 -0.73
C PHE A 231 -29.79 2.94 -0.76
N THR A 232 -29.36 2.42 0.40
CA THR A 232 -28.55 1.19 0.49
C THR A 232 -29.36 -0.05 0.84
N CYS A 233 -30.46 0.08 1.59
CA CYS A 233 -31.18 -1.09 2.11
C CYS A 233 -32.70 -1.02 1.93
N ASP A 234 -33.20 -0.01 1.20
CA ASP A 234 -34.61 0.23 0.90
C ASP A 234 -35.55 0.38 2.10
N GLU A 235 -35.02 0.38 3.33
CA GLU A 235 -35.80 0.59 4.54
C GLU A 235 -36.28 2.05 4.65
N LYS A 236 -37.46 2.23 5.23
CA LYS A 236 -38.07 3.55 5.34
C LYS A 236 -37.24 4.49 6.22
N ILE A 237 -37.08 5.75 5.79
CA ILE A 237 -36.42 6.83 6.55
C ILE A 237 -37.29 8.09 6.63
N LYS A 238 -37.11 8.85 7.72
CA LYS A 238 -37.91 10.03 8.05
C LYS A 238 -37.63 11.23 7.15
N ASP A 239 -36.35 11.46 6.87
CA ASP A 239 -35.83 12.58 6.10
C ASP A 239 -34.54 12.19 5.38
N MET A 240 -34.06 13.06 4.49
CA MET A 240 -32.88 12.85 3.64
C MET A 240 -31.61 13.49 4.23
N THR A 241 -31.51 13.64 5.56
CA THR A 241 -30.40 14.38 6.19
C THR A 241 -29.11 13.57 6.31
N ASN A 242 -29.19 12.25 6.25
CA ASN A 242 -28.04 11.36 6.32
C ASN A 242 -27.49 11.11 4.92
N ASP A 243 -26.77 12.09 4.38
CA ASP A 243 -26.04 11.94 3.12
C ASP A 243 -24.72 11.16 3.30
N LEU A 244 -24.09 10.82 2.17
CA LEU A 244 -22.79 10.12 2.11
C LEU A 244 -21.59 11.08 2.02
N GLY A 245 -21.79 12.39 2.22
CA GLY A 245 -20.77 13.43 2.09
C GLY A 245 -19.62 13.31 3.09
N PHE A 246 -19.80 12.54 4.17
CA PHE A 246 -18.76 12.26 5.16
C PHE A 246 -17.74 11.20 4.71
N LEU A 247 -18.07 10.39 3.70
CA LEU A 247 -17.18 9.36 3.16
C LEU A 247 -16.20 9.99 2.17
N ASN A 248 -14.92 9.66 2.32
CA ASN A 248 -13.85 10.28 1.53
C ASN A 248 -14.02 9.98 0.04
N ALA A 249 -14.06 11.02 -0.80
CA ALA A 249 -14.15 10.89 -2.26
C ALA A 249 -15.39 10.10 -2.78
N ILE A 250 -16.47 10.04 -1.99
CA ILE A 250 -17.74 9.41 -2.37
C ILE A 250 -18.83 10.46 -2.54
N GLY A 251 -19.26 11.09 -1.45
CA GLY A 251 -20.30 12.11 -1.47
C GLY A 251 -19.77 13.53 -1.70
N PHE A 252 -20.67 14.49 -1.67
CA PHE A 252 -20.38 15.92 -1.77
C PHE A 252 -21.19 16.69 -0.71
N ASP A 253 -20.86 17.97 -0.49
CA ASP A 253 -21.63 18.83 0.40
C ASP A 253 -23.00 19.14 -0.22
N VAL A 254 -24.01 18.34 0.13
CA VAL A 254 -25.36 18.43 -0.42
C VAL A 254 -25.99 19.80 -0.17
N LYS A 255 -25.67 20.45 0.95
CA LYS A 255 -26.24 21.76 1.32
C LYS A 255 -25.68 22.91 0.48
N ARG A 256 -24.39 22.84 0.09
CA ARG A 256 -23.70 23.94 -0.60
C ARG A 256 -23.45 23.68 -2.07
N LYS A 257 -23.52 22.42 -2.53
CA LYS A 257 -23.14 21.98 -3.88
C LYS A 257 -24.23 21.17 -4.57
N ALA A 258 -25.47 21.63 -4.49
CA ALA A 258 -26.62 20.98 -5.12
C ALA A 258 -26.48 20.80 -6.64
N SER A 259 -25.62 21.58 -7.31
CA SER A 259 -25.34 21.46 -8.75
C SER A 259 -24.68 20.15 -9.17
N HIS A 260 -24.19 19.34 -8.24
CA HIS A 260 -23.68 18.00 -8.52
C HIS A 260 -24.79 16.95 -8.71
N VAL A 261 -26.04 17.29 -8.41
CA VAL A 261 -27.18 16.36 -8.51
C VAL A 261 -28.12 16.75 -9.63
N TRP A 262 -28.72 15.74 -10.26
CA TRP A 262 -29.78 15.93 -11.22
C TRP A 262 -30.91 16.78 -10.64
N ASN A 263 -31.33 17.81 -11.38
CA ASN A 263 -32.38 18.75 -10.97
C ASN A 263 -32.16 19.40 -9.58
N PHE A 264 -30.92 19.48 -9.10
CA PHE A 264 -30.56 20.07 -7.81
C PHE A 264 -31.25 19.42 -6.59
N ASN A 265 -31.77 18.20 -6.74
CA ASN A 265 -32.51 17.51 -5.69
C ASN A 265 -31.78 16.21 -5.29
N ASN A 266 -31.26 16.16 -4.07
CA ASN A 266 -30.55 15.00 -3.57
C ASN A 266 -31.51 13.86 -3.21
N ASP A 267 -31.36 12.75 -3.91
CA ASP A 267 -32.07 11.49 -3.70
C ASP A 267 -31.20 10.44 -2.99
N ILE A 268 -29.96 10.76 -2.65
CA ILE A 268 -29.04 9.86 -1.95
C ILE A 268 -29.05 10.15 -0.45
N SER A 269 -29.71 9.30 0.33
CA SER A 269 -29.63 9.31 1.80
C SER A 269 -29.77 7.90 2.37
N VAL A 270 -29.18 7.66 3.54
CA VAL A 270 -29.12 6.34 4.16
C VAL A 270 -29.74 6.34 5.56
N CYS A 271 -30.28 5.19 5.97
CA CYS A 271 -30.78 5.02 7.33
C CYS A 271 -29.64 5.06 8.35
N PRO A 272 -29.92 5.39 9.62
CA PRO A 272 -28.91 5.42 10.68
C PRO A 272 -28.12 4.11 10.86
N LEU A 273 -28.76 2.94 10.63
CA LEU A 273 -28.06 1.65 10.66
C LEU A 273 -27.04 1.53 9.52
N CYS A 274 -27.41 1.84 8.28
CA CYS A 274 -26.48 1.82 7.15
C CYS A 274 -25.35 2.84 7.34
N LYS A 275 -25.64 4.01 7.91
CA LYS A 275 -24.62 5.02 8.26
C LYS A 275 -23.59 4.48 9.27
N LEU A 276 -24.05 3.72 10.28
CA LEU A 276 -23.16 3.03 11.22
C LEU A 276 -22.28 1.98 10.49
N ILE A 277 -22.85 1.19 9.58
CA ILE A 277 -22.08 0.23 8.77
C ILE A 277 -21.03 0.94 7.92
N TYR A 278 -21.36 2.05 7.26
CA TYR A 278 -20.37 2.86 6.52
C TYR A 278 -19.26 3.42 7.41
N SER A 279 -19.52 3.71 8.68
CA SER A 279 -18.46 4.10 9.61
C SER A 279 -17.44 2.99 9.86
N CYS A 280 -17.80 1.73 9.60
CA CYS A 280 -16.97 0.53 9.76
C CYS A 280 -16.11 0.20 8.53
N VAL A 281 -16.24 0.94 7.41
CA VAL A 281 -15.39 0.79 6.20
C VAL A 281 -13.88 0.66 6.50
N PRO A 282 -13.26 1.49 7.38
CA PRO A 282 -11.83 1.34 7.64
C PRO A 282 -11.46 0.01 8.33
N ALA A 283 -12.41 -0.67 8.98
CA ALA A 283 -12.21 -2.01 9.52
C ALA A 283 -12.34 -3.12 8.46
N GLY A 284 -12.93 -2.83 7.30
CA GLY A 284 -12.98 -3.75 6.16
C GLY A 284 -11.68 -3.76 5.36
N PHE A 285 -11.06 -2.58 5.21
CA PHE A 285 -9.79 -2.40 4.51
C PHE A 285 -8.58 -2.95 5.28
N SER A 286 -7.53 -3.25 4.53
CA SER A 286 -6.18 -3.55 5.02
C SER A 286 -5.25 -2.39 4.66
N TYR A 287 -4.69 -1.71 5.66
CA TYR A 287 -3.86 -0.51 5.43
C TYR A 287 -2.37 -0.76 5.69
N ALA A 288 -1.54 -0.28 4.77
CA ALA A 288 -0.08 -0.17 4.90
C ALA A 288 0.35 1.29 4.68
N ILE A 289 0.74 1.98 5.76
CA ILE A 289 1.17 3.38 5.76
C ILE A 289 0.13 4.29 5.11
N ASP A 290 0.34 4.75 3.87
CA ASP A 290 -0.55 5.66 3.12
C ASP A 290 -1.35 4.94 2.03
N SER A 291 -1.29 3.61 2.04
CA SER A 291 -2.01 2.75 1.10
C SER A 291 -2.99 1.85 1.83
N GLY A 292 -4.08 1.50 1.15
CA GLY A 292 -5.06 0.54 1.62
C GLY A 292 -5.55 -0.34 0.48
N ILE A 293 -6.05 -1.52 0.82
CA ILE A 293 -6.65 -2.43 -0.13
C ILE A 293 -7.89 -3.11 0.47
N TYR A 294 -8.87 -3.31 -0.40
CA TYR A 294 -10.04 -4.14 -0.16
C TYR A 294 -10.34 -4.93 -1.44
N VAL A 295 -10.71 -6.20 -1.28
CA VAL A 295 -11.16 -7.04 -2.38
C VAL A 295 -12.64 -7.27 -2.21
N ASN A 296 -13.41 -6.85 -3.21
CA ASN A 296 -14.84 -6.94 -3.20
C ASN A 296 -15.30 -8.24 -3.86
N ASP A 297 -15.97 -9.09 -3.08
CA ASP A 297 -16.75 -10.24 -3.57
C ASP A 297 -18.23 -9.94 -3.27
N ASN A 298 -19.00 -9.69 -4.32
CA ASN A 298 -20.42 -9.34 -4.23
C ASN A 298 -21.34 -10.58 -4.14
N PHE A 299 -20.79 -11.78 -4.23
CA PHE A 299 -21.57 -13.02 -4.29
C PHE A 299 -21.50 -13.83 -3.00
N SER A 300 -20.38 -13.72 -2.26
CA SER A 300 -20.15 -14.50 -1.06
C SER A 300 -19.59 -13.66 0.09
N MET A 301 -20.38 -13.52 1.14
CA MET A 301 -19.98 -12.82 2.36
C MET A 301 -18.81 -13.55 3.05
N SER A 302 -18.84 -14.89 3.06
CA SER A 302 -17.74 -15.70 3.60
C SER A 302 -16.43 -15.50 2.83
N ASN A 303 -16.48 -15.40 1.49
CA ASN A 303 -15.30 -15.15 0.69
C ASN A 303 -14.77 -13.73 0.88
N ALA A 304 -15.66 -12.73 0.90
CA ALA A 304 -15.32 -11.33 1.15
C ALA A 304 -14.61 -11.17 2.49
N ILE A 305 -15.10 -11.83 3.55
CA ILE A 305 -14.40 -11.90 4.83
C ILE A 305 -13.06 -12.62 4.67
N GLY A 306 -13.06 -13.82 4.09
CA GLY A 306 -11.88 -14.67 3.98
C GLY A 306 -10.69 -14.04 3.26
N ILE A 307 -10.88 -13.44 2.08
CA ILE A 307 -9.81 -12.76 1.33
C ILE A 307 -9.28 -11.61 2.17
N ASN A 308 -10.16 -10.73 2.64
CA ASN A 308 -9.72 -9.48 3.27
C ASN A 308 -9.06 -9.74 4.63
N SER A 309 -9.48 -10.77 5.37
CA SER A 309 -8.77 -11.21 6.58
C SER A 309 -7.36 -11.73 6.27
N LYS A 310 -7.18 -12.54 5.21
CA LYS A 310 -5.86 -13.04 4.81
C LYS A 310 -4.92 -11.90 4.39
N ILE A 311 -5.41 -11.01 3.51
CA ILE A 311 -4.66 -9.82 3.10
C ILE A 311 -4.24 -8.99 4.31
N LYS A 312 -5.16 -8.79 5.26
CA LYS A 312 -4.88 -8.02 6.48
C LYS A 312 -3.74 -8.61 7.28
N THR A 313 -3.77 -9.92 7.51
CA THR A 313 -2.70 -10.63 8.23
C THR A 313 -1.35 -10.42 7.54
N GLU A 314 -1.27 -10.66 6.23
CA GLU A 314 0.00 -10.52 5.49
C GLU A 314 0.52 -9.06 5.46
N VAL A 315 -0.39 -8.09 5.33
CA VAL A 315 -0.06 -6.65 5.39
C VAL A 315 0.48 -6.25 6.77
N LEU A 316 -0.06 -6.81 7.86
CA LEU A 316 0.35 -6.49 9.22
C LEU A 316 1.61 -7.24 9.69
N GLU A 317 1.82 -8.47 9.22
CA GLU A 317 2.99 -9.29 9.56
C GLU A 317 4.28 -8.76 8.92
N THR A 318 4.17 -8.08 7.79
CA THR A 318 5.34 -7.63 7.07
C THR A 318 5.87 -6.30 7.63
N THR A 319 7.11 -6.32 8.14
CA THR A 319 7.77 -5.14 8.75
C THR A 319 8.29 -4.11 7.74
N ASP A 320 8.27 -4.44 6.45
CA ASP A 320 8.75 -3.56 5.38
C ASP A 320 7.73 -2.47 5.04
N THR A 321 8.22 -1.28 4.71
CA THR A 321 7.40 -0.08 4.52
C THR A 321 6.88 0.11 3.09
N ASN A 322 6.87 -0.94 2.25
CA ASN A 322 6.66 -0.80 0.80
C ASN A 322 5.25 -1.18 0.34
N ARG A 323 4.69 -0.39 -0.59
CA ARG A 323 3.41 -0.65 -1.28
C ARG A 323 3.38 -1.99 -2.02
N SER A 324 4.53 -2.50 -2.42
CA SER A 324 4.70 -3.82 -3.05
C SER A 324 4.18 -4.98 -2.19
N LEU A 325 4.09 -4.79 -0.88
CA LEU A 325 3.57 -5.78 0.06
C LEU A 325 2.07 -6.00 -0.06
N THR A 326 1.32 -4.91 -0.22
CA THR A 326 -0.13 -4.96 -0.38
C THR A 326 -0.53 -5.77 -1.61
N TYR A 327 0.24 -5.63 -2.69
CA TYR A 327 0.06 -6.42 -3.89
C TYR A 327 0.48 -7.87 -3.74
N ARG A 328 1.59 -8.14 -3.06
CA ARG A 328 2.02 -9.52 -2.79
C ARG A 328 0.96 -10.25 -1.97
N ALA A 329 0.46 -9.60 -0.93
CA ALA A 329 -0.59 -10.14 -0.06
C ALA A 329 -1.89 -10.41 -0.83
N LEU A 330 -2.29 -9.46 -1.68
CA LEU A 330 -3.41 -9.63 -2.59
C LEU A 330 -3.24 -10.89 -3.47
N VAL A 331 -2.07 -11.08 -4.05
CA VAL A 331 -1.82 -12.20 -4.97
C VAL A 331 -1.85 -13.55 -4.26
N GLU A 332 -1.25 -13.66 -3.07
CA GLU A 332 -1.23 -14.93 -2.32
C GLU A 332 -2.62 -15.27 -1.76
N SER A 333 -3.32 -14.30 -1.15
CA SER A 333 -4.68 -14.49 -0.62
C SER A 333 -5.70 -14.89 -1.70
N ILE A 334 -5.63 -14.25 -2.87
CA ILE A 334 -6.49 -14.58 -4.01
C ILE A 334 -6.20 -16.01 -4.48
N LYS A 335 -4.94 -16.40 -4.63
CA LYS A 335 -4.54 -17.72 -5.14
C LYS A 335 -5.13 -18.87 -4.30
N GLU A 336 -5.08 -18.77 -2.99
CA GLU A 336 -5.60 -19.81 -2.10
C GLU A 336 -7.10 -20.00 -2.28
N GLN A 337 -7.87 -18.92 -2.39
CA GLN A 337 -9.32 -19.00 -2.61
C GLN A 337 -9.72 -19.57 -3.98
N PHE A 338 -8.94 -19.27 -5.03
CA PHE A 338 -9.16 -19.85 -6.36
C PHE A 338 -8.83 -21.36 -6.42
N THR A 339 -7.98 -21.85 -5.52
CA THR A 339 -7.62 -23.28 -5.47
C THR A 339 -8.69 -24.10 -4.72
N GLU A 340 -9.38 -23.49 -3.75
CA GLU A 340 -10.36 -24.15 -2.88
C GLU A 340 -11.79 -24.18 -3.45
N SER A 341 -12.14 -23.29 -4.37
CA SER A 341 -13.52 -23.19 -4.88
C SER A 341 -13.61 -23.50 -6.37
N THR A 342 -14.22 -24.65 -6.68
CA THR A 342 -14.69 -25.04 -8.02
C THR A 342 -15.84 -24.16 -8.54
N LYS A 343 -16.22 -23.11 -7.79
CA LYS A 343 -17.37 -22.22 -7.99
C LYS A 343 -17.00 -20.73 -8.14
N TYR A 344 -15.73 -20.35 -8.33
CA TYR A 344 -15.42 -19.07 -8.99
C TYR A 344 -15.70 -19.22 -10.49
N GLU A 345 -16.96 -19.46 -10.85
CA GLU A 345 -17.42 -19.25 -12.22
C GLU A 345 -17.53 -17.74 -12.42
N LEU A 346 -16.60 -17.19 -13.22
CA LEU A 346 -16.78 -15.97 -14.02
C LEU A 346 -16.88 -14.61 -13.31
N ALA A 347 -16.65 -14.49 -12.00
CA ALA A 347 -16.65 -13.17 -11.33
C ALA A 347 -15.29 -12.47 -11.47
N ASP A 348 -15.30 -11.34 -12.16
CA ASP A 348 -14.25 -10.33 -12.17
C ASP A 348 -14.04 -9.79 -10.74
N VAL A 349 -12.87 -10.06 -10.15
CA VAL A 349 -12.58 -9.66 -8.75
C VAL A 349 -12.30 -8.17 -8.72
N GLN A 350 -13.19 -7.39 -8.08
CA GLN A 350 -12.98 -5.95 -7.96
C GLN A 350 -12.04 -5.65 -6.78
N VAL A 351 -10.88 -5.10 -7.09
CA VAL A 351 -9.90 -4.65 -6.11
C VAL A 351 -9.99 -3.14 -5.97
N VAL A 352 -10.26 -2.68 -4.75
CA VAL A 352 -10.30 -1.27 -4.39
C VAL A 352 -9.03 -0.92 -3.65
N ARG A 353 -8.24 -0.01 -4.23
CA ARG A 353 -6.98 0.49 -3.66
C ARG A 353 -7.19 1.91 -3.17
N TYR A 354 -6.79 2.20 -1.94
CA TYR A 354 -6.65 3.55 -1.43
C TYR A 354 -5.20 3.98 -1.58
N VAL A 355 -4.90 4.98 -2.41
CA VAL A 355 -3.53 5.45 -2.64
C VAL A 355 -3.55 6.98 -2.81
N ASN A 356 -2.69 7.69 -2.07
CA ASN A 356 -2.60 9.15 -2.12
C ASN A 356 -3.98 9.83 -1.93
N GLU A 357 -4.72 9.41 -0.90
CA GLU A 357 -6.04 9.96 -0.54
C GLU A 357 -7.14 9.77 -1.61
N LYS A 358 -6.96 8.81 -2.52
CA LYS A 358 -7.92 8.51 -3.58
C LYS A 358 -8.17 7.01 -3.68
N TYR A 359 -9.42 6.65 -3.99
CA TYR A 359 -9.76 5.29 -4.39
C TYR A 359 -9.41 5.06 -5.86
N ARG A 360 -8.85 3.88 -6.15
CA ARG A 360 -8.58 3.36 -7.49
C ARG A 360 -9.18 1.97 -7.58
N PHE A 361 -9.82 1.70 -8.71
CA PHE A 361 -10.52 0.46 -8.95
C PHE A 361 -9.78 -0.34 -10.00
N ASN A 362 -9.63 -1.64 -9.74
CA ASN A 362 -9.13 -2.59 -10.71
C ASN A 362 -10.04 -3.79 -10.73
N ILE A 363 -10.23 -4.33 -11.93
CA ILE A 363 -10.91 -5.59 -12.14
C ILE A 363 -9.83 -6.62 -12.44
N LEU A 364 -9.63 -7.56 -11.51
CA LEU A 364 -8.70 -8.66 -11.70
C LEU A 364 -9.44 -9.81 -12.37
N THR A 365 -9.25 -9.90 -13.68
CA THR A 365 -9.71 -11.03 -14.47
C THR A 365 -8.90 -12.28 -14.12
N LYS A 366 -9.51 -13.47 -14.31
CA LYS A 366 -8.82 -14.76 -14.14
C LYS A 366 -7.51 -14.82 -14.93
N ASN A 367 -7.49 -14.28 -16.15
CA ASN A 367 -6.31 -14.27 -17.01
C ASN A 367 -5.13 -13.50 -16.40
N ILE A 368 -5.40 -12.35 -15.76
CA ILE A 368 -4.38 -11.54 -15.09
C ILE A 368 -3.87 -12.25 -13.82
N LEU A 369 -4.77 -12.85 -13.05
CA LEU A 369 -4.38 -13.61 -11.84
C LEU A 369 -3.48 -14.79 -12.18
N GLU A 370 -3.84 -15.59 -13.19
CA GLU A 370 -3.01 -16.70 -13.66
C GLU A 370 -1.67 -16.23 -14.25
N LEU A 371 -1.63 -15.04 -14.88
CA LEU A 371 -0.39 -14.45 -15.38
C LEU A 371 0.54 -14.10 -14.23
N ILE A 372 0.04 -13.40 -13.22
CA ILE A 372 0.80 -13.01 -12.04
C ILE A 372 1.35 -14.25 -11.35
N TYR A 373 0.53 -15.29 -11.21
CA TYR A 373 0.96 -16.56 -10.65
C TYR A 373 2.09 -17.19 -11.47
N LYS A 374 1.92 -17.27 -12.79
CA LYS A 374 2.93 -17.81 -13.70
C LYS A 374 4.25 -17.04 -13.63
N CYS A 375 4.18 -15.72 -13.44
CA CYS A 375 5.32 -14.82 -13.40
C CYS A 375 5.81 -14.49 -11.97
N LYS A 376 5.46 -15.29 -10.95
CA LYS A 376 5.82 -15.02 -9.54
C LYS A 376 7.33 -14.84 -9.35
N THR A 377 8.14 -15.66 -10.00
CA THR A 377 9.60 -15.60 -9.90
C THR A 377 10.16 -14.31 -10.48
N GLU A 378 9.68 -13.91 -11.66
CA GLU A 378 10.05 -12.66 -12.31
C GLU A 378 9.60 -11.46 -11.48
N LEU A 379 8.37 -11.47 -10.97
CA LEU A 379 7.82 -10.43 -10.10
C LEU A 379 8.66 -10.28 -8.82
N ASN A 380 9.01 -11.38 -8.16
CA ASN A 380 9.84 -11.34 -6.95
C ASN A 380 11.21 -10.68 -7.19
N ASN A 381 11.78 -10.80 -8.39
CA ASN A 381 13.05 -10.14 -8.73
C ASN A 381 12.93 -8.60 -8.79
N LEU A 382 11.71 -8.06 -8.90
CA LEU A 382 11.45 -6.63 -9.08
C LEU A 382 11.19 -5.88 -7.75
N ILE A 383 10.92 -6.60 -6.65
CA ILE A 383 10.45 -6.01 -5.37
C ILE A 383 11.34 -4.86 -4.89
N SER A 384 12.65 -5.05 -4.92
CA SER A 384 13.66 -4.08 -4.46
C SER A 384 14.25 -3.23 -5.59
N SER A 385 13.57 -3.15 -6.74
CA SER A 385 14.07 -2.46 -7.92
C SER A 385 13.28 -1.20 -8.26
N GLY A 386 14.00 -0.18 -8.73
CA GLY A 386 13.38 1.09 -9.07
C GLY A 386 14.35 2.08 -9.71
N TYR A 387 13.88 3.27 -10.00
CA TYR A 387 14.71 4.37 -10.51
C TYR A 387 14.28 5.69 -9.90
N LYS A 388 15.19 6.67 -9.88
CA LYS A 388 14.86 8.06 -9.54
C LYS A 388 14.69 8.87 -10.81
N GLU A 389 13.63 9.66 -10.84
CA GLU A 389 13.44 10.70 -11.84
C GLU A 389 13.22 12.01 -11.06
N ILE A 390 14.15 12.95 -11.27
CA ILE A 390 14.23 14.20 -10.50
C ILE A 390 14.37 13.89 -9.00
N ASN A 391 13.33 14.13 -8.19
CA ASN A 391 13.31 13.89 -6.75
C ASN A 391 12.31 12.80 -6.33
N THR A 392 11.81 12.02 -7.29
CA THR A 392 10.81 10.98 -7.04
C THR A 392 11.40 9.60 -7.33
N TYR A 393 11.23 8.67 -6.39
CA TYR A 393 11.58 7.27 -6.59
C TYR A 393 10.39 6.49 -7.15
N PHE A 394 10.62 5.73 -8.21
CA PHE A 394 9.65 4.87 -8.86
C PHE A 394 10.04 3.42 -8.65
N ASN A 395 9.19 2.65 -7.98
CA ASN A 395 9.38 1.21 -7.79
C ASN A 395 8.88 0.45 -9.03
N ILE A 396 9.74 -0.38 -9.64
CA ILE A 396 9.42 -1.11 -10.87
C ILE A 396 8.35 -2.19 -10.62
N TYR A 397 8.37 -2.86 -9.47
CA TYR A 397 7.35 -3.86 -9.11
C TYR A 397 5.96 -3.25 -9.09
N ASP A 398 5.82 -2.08 -8.45
CA ASP A 398 4.55 -1.36 -8.38
C ASP A 398 4.06 -0.94 -9.77
N ILE A 399 4.95 -0.42 -10.64
CA ILE A 399 4.59 -0.03 -12.00
C ILE A 399 4.13 -1.23 -12.83
N VAL A 400 4.85 -2.36 -12.72
CA VAL A 400 4.50 -3.59 -13.45
C VAL A 400 3.12 -4.09 -13.04
N LEU A 401 2.85 -4.19 -11.74
CA LEU A 401 1.56 -4.67 -11.26
C LEU A 401 0.42 -3.71 -11.57
N ASP A 402 0.63 -2.40 -11.45
CA ASP A 402 -0.37 -1.42 -11.86
C ASP A 402 -0.68 -1.55 -13.36
N SER A 403 0.34 -1.76 -14.20
CA SER A 403 0.14 -2.00 -15.64
C SER A 403 -0.65 -3.28 -15.88
N LEU A 404 -0.30 -4.40 -15.23
CA LEU A 404 -1.03 -5.66 -15.36
C LEU A 404 -2.49 -5.55 -14.90
N PHE A 405 -2.74 -4.85 -13.79
CA PHE A 405 -4.09 -4.67 -13.23
C PHE A 405 -4.95 -3.72 -14.09
N ASN A 406 -4.31 -2.88 -14.90
CA ASN A 406 -4.96 -2.02 -15.88
C ASN A 406 -4.93 -2.61 -17.30
N SER A 407 -4.49 -3.87 -17.46
CA SER A 407 -4.33 -4.55 -18.76
C SER A 407 -3.48 -3.76 -19.78
N GLN A 408 -2.38 -3.17 -19.30
CA GLN A 408 -1.42 -2.41 -20.10
C GLN A 408 -0.13 -3.19 -20.32
N ASN A 409 0.40 -3.12 -21.55
CA ASN A 409 1.73 -3.67 -21.85
C ASN A 409 2.84 -2.83 -21.19
N LEU A 410 4.04 -3.41 -21.11
CA LEU A 410 5.20 -2.86 -20.41
C LEU A 410 6.24 -2.24 -21.37
N TYR A 411 5.91 -2.03 -22.66
CA TYR A 411 6.88 -1.51 -23.64
C TYR A 411 7.43 -0.14 -23.24
N LEU A 412 6.57 0.75 -22.73
CA LEU A 412 6.99 2.07 -22.24
C LEU A 412 7.97 1.96 -21.06
N LEU A 413 7.69 1.06 -20.10
CA LEU A 413 8.56 0.82 -18.95
C LEU A 413 9.92 0.27 -19.41
N MET A 414 9.92 -0.72 -20.31
CA MET A 414 11.16 -1.28 -20.87
C MET A 414 11.99 -0.21 -21.58
N HIS A 415 11.36 0.64 -22.39
CA HIS A 415 12.03 1.76 -23.04
C HIS A 415 12.67 2.72 -22.03
N LYS A 416 11.92 3.14 -20.99
CA LYS A 416 12.44 4.03 -19.94
C LYS A 416 13.62 3.40 -19.19
N MET A 417 13.50 2.13 -18.78
CA MET A 417 14.56 1.42 -18.08
C MET A 417 15.85 1.34 -18.91
N LEU A 418 15.75 1.07 -20.21
CA LEU A 418 16.91 1.01 -21.09
C LEU A 418 17.49 2.40 -21.39
N LEU A 419 16.64 3.41 -21.58
CA LEU A 419 17.06 4.78 -21.78
C LEU A 419 17.82 5.32 -20.57
N TYR A 420 17.29 5.16 -19.35
CA TYR A 420 17.99 5.61 -18.15
C TYR A 420 19.29 4.85 -17.90
N LYS A 421 19.40 3.57 -18.30
CA LYS A 421 20.69 2.89 -18.26
C LYS A 421 21.74 3.54 -19.15
N LEU A 422 21.34 4.14 -20.28
CA LEU A 422 22.24 4.87 -21.17
C LEU A 422 22.53 6.29 -20.69
N THR A 423 21.55 6.99 -20.12
CA THR A 423 21.64 8.43 -19.88
C THR A 423 21.84 8.82 -18.41
N ASP A 424 21.39 8.00 -17.47
CA ASP A 424 21.39 8.31 -16.03
C ASP A 424 21.53 7.04 -15.17
N TYR A 425 22.66 6.36 -15.33
CA TYR A 425 22.94 5.09 -14.65
C TYR A 425 22.91 5.21 -13.11
N ASN A 426 23.37 6.34 -12.57
CA ASN A 426 23.50 6.56 -11.11
C ASN A 426 22.14 6.57 -10.40
N ASN A 427 21.07 6.89 -11.12
CA ASN A 427 19.70 6.88 -10.60
C ASN A 427 18.95 5.57 -10.89
N CYS A 428 19.62 4.56 -11.44
CA CYS A 428 19.04 3.24 -11.72
C CYS A 428 19.34 2.23 -10.61
N TYR A 429 18.33 1.85 -9.83
CA TYR A 429 18.39 0.80 -8.80
C TYR A 429 17.88 -0.54 -9.35
N PHE A 430 18.32 -0.91 -10.54
CA PHE A 430 17.98 -2.17 -11.20
C PHE A 430 19.12 -2.61 -12.12
N TYR A 431 19.14 -3.90 -12.44
CA TYR A 431 20.16 -4.51 -13.31
C TYR A 431 19.51 -5.26 -14.47
N GLY A 432 20.36 -5.87 -15.31
CA GLY A 432 19.91 -6.65 -16.44
C GLY A 432 18.93 -7.77 -16.08
N LYS A 433 19.04 -8.37 -14.89
CA LYS A 433 18.11 -9.39 -14.39
C LYS A 433 16.68 -8.86 -14.27
N GLN A 434 16.51 -7.64 -13.74
CA GLN A 434 15.21 -7.00 -13.60
C GLN A 434 14.63 -6.61 -14.96
N ILE A 435 15.45 -6.06 -15.87
CA ILE A 435 15.03 -5.78 -17.26
C ILE A 435 14.50 -7.06 -17.93
N ASN A 436 15.23 -8.18 -17.79
CA ASN A 436 14.80 -9.47 -18.35
C ASN A 436 13.48 -9.95 -17.72
N SER A 437 13.32 -9.76 -16.41
CA SER A 437 12.08 -10.12 -15.70
C SER A 437 10.89 -9.32 -16.24
N VAL A 438 11.03 -8.00 -16.46
CA VAL A 438 9.99 -7.16 -17.09
C VAL A 438 9.66 -7.63 -18.51
N MET A 439 10.67 -7.97 -19.32
CA MET A 439 10.46 -8.48 -20.68
C MET A 439 9.71 -9.81 -20.69
N LYS A 440 10.07 -10.74 -19.80
CA LYS A 440 9.40 -12.05 -19.66
C LYS A 440 7.96 -11.90 -19.20
N ILE A 441 7.69 -10.99 -18.26
CA ILE A 441 6.33 -10.67 -17.83
C ILE A 441 5.54 -10.12 -19.02
N ASN A 442 6.07 -9.14 -19.75
CA ASN A 442 5.40 -8.56 -20.90
C ASN A 442 5.12 -9.59 -22.00
N TYR A 443 6.10 -10.45 -22.31
CA TYR A 443 5.92 -11.52 -23.29
C TYR A 443 4.76 -12.46 -22.90
N ASN A 444 4.71 -12.89 -21.64
CA ASN A 444 3.62 -13.73 -21.16
C ASN A 444 2.26 -13.00 -21.14
N PHE A 445 2.26 -11.70 -20.84
CA PHE A 445 1.08 -10.85 -20.90
C PHE A 445 0.52 -10.77 -22.33
N MET A 446 1.35 -10.37 -23.30
CA MET A 446 0.95 -10.25 -24.71
C MET A 446 0.43 -11.59 -25.26
N ARG A 447 1.07 -12.71 -24.90
CA ARG A 447 0.60 -14.05 -25.28
C ARG A 447 -0.76 -14.43 -24.75
N ARG A 448 -1.11 -14.00 -23.53
CA ARG A 448 -2.44 -14.27 -22.98
C ARG A 448 -3.54 -13.45 -23.63
N LEU A 449 -3.18 -12.32 -24.25
CA LEU A 449 -4.10 -11.51 -25.05
C LEU A 449 -4.26 -12.01 -26.50
N GLY A 450 -3.62 -13.13 -26.87
CA GLY A 450 -3.68 -13.71 -28.21
C GLY A 450 -2.62 -13.16 -29.19
N TYR A 451 -1.78 -12.23 -28.76
CA TYR A 451 -0.63 -11.77 -29.55
C TYR A 451 0.54 -12.74 -29.41
N MET A 452 1.53 -12.71 -30.31
CA MET A 452 2.77 -13.47 -30.13
C MET A 452 2.60 -15.02 -30.03
N GLU A 453 1.44 -15.59 -30.37
CA GLU A 453 1.19 -17.05 -30.25
C GLU A 453 2.14 -17.90 -31.08
N LYS A 454 2.53 -17.39 -32.26
CA LYS A 454 3.44 -18.03 -33.22
C LYS A 454 4.92 -17.83 -32.86
N VAL A 455 5.20 -17.08 -31.80
CA VAL A 455 6.55 -16.72 -31.39
C VAL A 455 7.06 -17.69 -30.31
N LYS A 456 8.33 -18.09 -30.42
CA LYS A 456 8.92 -19.12 -29.55
C LYS A 456 9.17 -18.60 -28.13
N ASN A 457 8.95 -19.44 -27.12
CA ASN A 457 9.07 -19.10 -25.68
C ASN A 457 10.43 -18.57 -25.24
N TYR A 458 11.50 -18.87 -25.98
CA TYR A 458 12.86 -18.43 -25.67
C TYR A 458 13.24 -17.09 -26.32
N ILE A 459 12.32 -16.42 -27.03
CA ILE A 459 12.67 -15.29 -27.89
C ILE A 459 13.29 -14.12 -27.14
N VAL A 460 12.85 -13.87 -25.91
CA VAL A 460 13.40 -12.83 -25.05
C VAL A 460 14.85 -13.14 -24.69
N ASP A 461 15.13 -14.35 -24.19
CA ASP A 461 16.47 -14.73 -23.79
C ASP A 461 17.42 -14.80 -25.01
N LYS A 462 17.00 -15.40 -26.13
CA LYS A 462 17.83 -15.45 -27.34
C LYS A 462 18.08 -14.09 -27.97
N GLY A 463 17.05 -13.23 -28.07
CA GLY A 463 17.22 -11.88 -28.60
C GLY A 463 18.27 -11.11 -27.80
N ARG A 464 18.20 -11.20 -26.48
CA ARG A 464 19.19 -10.60 -25.57
C ARG A 464 20.59 -11.19 -25.74
N ASP A 465 20.71 -12.51 -25.85
CA ASP A 465 22.00 -13.15 -26.07
C ASP A 465 22.65 -12.68 -27.38
N GLU A 466 21.87 -12.49 -28.45
CA GLU A 466 22.41 -11.95 -29.70
C GLU A 466 22.87 -10.49 -29.57
N GLY A 467 22.15 -9.66 -28.82
CA GLY A 467 22.59 -8.31 -28.49
C GLY A 467 23.91 -8.29 -27.71
N LYS A 468 24.06 -9.22 -26.76
CA LYS A 468 25.31 -9.43 -26.01
C LYS A 468 26.44 -9.92 -26.92
N ASN A 469 26.18 -10.86 -27.82
CA ASN A 469 27.16 -11.36 -28.78
C ASN A 469 27.65 -10.25 -29.73
N LEU A 470 26.74 -9.37 -30.15
CA LEU A 470 27.10 -8.20 -30.95
C LEU A 470 27.98 -7.24 -30.16
N ARG A 471 27.61 -6.89 -28.91
CA ARG A 471 28.44 -6.06 -28.02
C ARG A 471 29.85 -6.64 -27.88
N LEU A 472 29.98 -7.94 -27.63
CA LEU A 472 31.29 -8.59 -27.52
C LEU A 472 32.10 -8.49 -28.82
N GLY A 473 31.45 -8.52 -29.99
CA GLY A 473 32.09 -8.29 -31.28
C GLY A 473 32.64 -6.87 -31.48
N TYR A 474 32.08 -5.87 -30.79
CA TYR A 474 32.59 -4.49 -30.81
C TYR A 474 33.78 -4.26 -29.86
N GLY A 475 34.08 -5.19 -28.96
CA GLY A 475 35.19 -5.10 -28.02
C GLY A 475 35.16 -3.82 -27.18
N LYS A 476 36.24 -3.04 -27.20
CA LYS A 476 36.40 -1.80 -26.41
C LYS A 476 35.65 -0.58 -26.97
N ASN A 477 35.06 -0.65 -28.17
CA ASN A 477 34.38 0.48 -28.81
C ASN A 477 32.98 0.75 -28.23
N THR A 478 32.86 0.87 -26.91
CA THR A 478 31.58 0.96 -26.18
C THR A 478 30.87 2.30 -26.38
N ASP A 479 31.59 3.39 -26.61
CA ASP A 479 30.97 4.70 -26.88
C ASP A 479 30.15 4.71 -28.18
N LYS A 480 30.61 3.99 -29.21
CA LYS A 480 29.82 3.77 -30.43
C LYS A 480 28.54 2.99 -30.15
N LEU A 481 28.59 2.04 -29.21
CA LEU A 481 27.43 1.24 -28.82
C LEU A 481 26.37 2.08 -28.09
N SER A 482 26.75 3.13 -27.37
CA SER A 482 25.79 4.04 -26.72
C SER A 482 24.93 4.75 -27.77
N GLY A 483 25.56 5.34 -28.79
CA GLY A 483 24.85 6.01 -29.88
C GLY A 483 24.03 5.06 -30.76
N ILE A 484 24.53 3.85 -31.01
CA ILE A 484 23.77 2.78 -31.68
C ILE A 484 22.54 2.39 -30.85
N SER A 485 22.72 2.15 -29.55
CA SER A 485 21.63 1.75 -28.66
C SER A 485 20.54 2.83 -28.58
N TYR A 486 20.93 4.11 -28.55
CA TYR A 486 19.96 5.21 -28.60
C TYR A 486 19.15 5.23 -29.90
N ARG A 487 19.79 5.02 -31.06
CA ARG A 487 19.09 4.90 -32.35
C ARG A 487 18.11 3.73 -32.38
N LEU A 488 18.54 2.56 -31.90
CA LEU A 488 17.67 1.38 -31.79
C LEU A 488 16.48 1.63 -30.86
N LEU A 489 16.70 2.26 -29.70
CA LEU A 489 15.61 2.61 -28.78
C LEU A 489 14.61 3.59 -29.39
N ASN A 490 15.08 4.57 -30.17
CA ASN A 490 14.20 5.50 -30.87
C ASN A 490 13.37 4.77 -31.94
N ALA A 491 13.99 3.89 -32.72
CA ALA A 491 13.29 3.07 -33.72
C ALA A 491 12.15 2.26 -33.07
N LEU A 492 12.44 1.61 -31.94
CA LEU A 492 11.46 0.86 -31.16
C LEU A 492 10.33 1.73 -30.59
N LYS A 493 10.63 2.99 -30.21
CA LYS A 493 9.65 3.91 -29.66
C LYS A 493 8.64 4.40 -30.72
N VAL A 494 9.11 4.63 -31.94
CA VAL A 494 8.28 5.13 -33.06
C VAL A 494 7.79 4.03 -34.01
N ASN A 495 8.01 2.76 -33.67
CA ASN A 495 7.65 1.60 -34.49
C ASN A 495 8.30 1.57 -35.88
N ASP A 496 9.51 2.07 -36.00
CA ASP A 496 10.25 2.14 -37.27
C ASP A 496 11.14 0.90 -37.45
N VAL A 497 10.58 -0.12 -38.11
CA VAL A 497 11.27 -1.39 -38.37
C VAL A 497 12.45 -1.21 -39.32
N ASP A 498 12.32 -0.33 -40.32
CA ASP A 498 13.35 -0.09 -41.33
C ASP A 498 14.57 0.56 -40.70
N MET A 499 14.39 1.64 -39.92
CA MET A 499 15.49 2.28 -39.19
C MET A 499 16.17 1.32 -38.20
N PHE A 500 15.40 0.45 -37.55
CA PHE A 500 15.95 -0.56 -36.66
C PHE A 500 16.83 -1.56 -37.44
N MET A 501 16.30 -2.14 -38.52
CA MET A 501 16.99 -3.14 -39.32
C MET A 501 18.21 -2.57 -40.03
N ASP A 502 18.13 -1.36 -40.58
CA ASP A 502 19.28 -0.65 -41.16
C ASP A 502 20.39 -0.46 -40.13
N THR A 503 20.03 -0.07 -38.90
CA THR A 503 21.01 0.08 -37.82
C THR A 503 21.63 -1.27 -37.47
N VAL A 504 20.83 -2.33 -37.34
CA VAL A 504 21.29 -3.70 -37.04
C VAL A 504 22.22 -4.22 -38.15
N LEU A 505 21.82 -4.12 -39.41
CA LEU A 505 22.59 -4.57 -40.57
C LEU A 505 23.97 -3.91 -40.61
N ASN A 506 24.01 -2.59 -40.44
CA ASN A 506 25.27 -1.84 -40.36
C ASN A 506 26.17 -2.32 -39.21
N CYS A 507 25.58 -2.69 -38.07
CA CYS A 507 26.37 -3.22 -36.95
C CYS A 507 26.98 -4.59 -37.25
N TYR A 508 26.21 -5.49 -37.87
CA TYR A 508 26.68 -6.83 -38.24
C TYR A 508 27.71 -6.78 -39.38
N LEU A 509 27.56 -5.84 -40.33
CA LEU A 509 28.57 -5.54 -41.34
C LEU A 509 29.89 -5.07 -40.70
N TYR A 510 29.82 -4.18 -39.71
CA TYR A 510 31.01 -3.69 -39.01
C TYR A 510 31.79 -4.81 -38.31
N VAL A 511 31.09 -5.70 -37.58
CA VAL A 511 31.73 -6.84 -36.90
C VAL A 511 32.00 -8.04 -37.82
N LYS A 512 31.66 -7.93 -39.12
CA LYS A 512 31.80 -8.98 -40.15
C LYS A 512 31.15 -10.31 -39.75
N LYS A 513 29.93 -10.26 -39.21
CA LYS A 513 29.14 -11.44 -38.84
C LYS A 513 27.81 -11.46 -39.58
N SER A 514 27.26 -12.66 -39.79
CA SER A 514 25.91 -12.83 -40.33
C SER A 514 24.86 -12.35 -39.32
N VAL A 515 23.78 -11.76 -39.80
CA VAL A 515 22.61 -11.41 -38.98
C VAL A 515 21.94 -12.68 -38.45
N PRO A 516 21.76 -12.83 -37.12
CA PRO A 516 21.10 -13.99 -36.54
C PRO A 516 19.65 -14.13 -36.99
N PRO A 517 19.16 -15.34 -37.31
CA PRO A 517 17.78 -15.55 -37.76
C PRO A 517 16.70 -15.05 -36.79
N ILE A 518 17.00 -14.98 -35.49
CA ILE A 518 16.05 -14.47 -34.49
C ILE A 518 15.66 -13.02 -34.74
N LEU A 519 16.53 -12.22 -35.39
CA LEU A 519 16.24 -10.83 -35.72
C LEU A 519 15.28 -10.71 -36.91
N LEU A 520 15.10 -11.76 -37.71
CA LEU A 520 14.08 -11.76 -38.77
C LEU A 520 12.65 -11.79 -38.21
N GLU A 521 12.49 -12.21 -36.95
CA GLU A 521 11.19 -12.19 -36.27
C GLU A 521 10.63 -10.77 -36.13
N VAL A 522 11.49 -9.72 -36.16
CA VAL A 522 11.05 -8.32 -36.08
C VAL A 522 10.22 -7.88 -37.30
N LEU A 523 10.32 -8.60 -38.41
CA LEU A 523 9.62 -8.27 -39.66
C LEU A 523 8.19 -8.84 -39.69
N LYS A 524 7.77 -9.62 -38.69
CA LYS A 524 6.48 -10.32 -38.70
C LYS A 524 5.32 -9.41 -38.35
N ASP A 525 5.41 -8.75 -37.20
CA ASP A 525 4.38 -7.86 -36.66
C ASP A 525 4.98 -6.92 -35.60
N GLU A 526 4.20 -5.92 -35.17
CA GLU A 526 4.63 -4.89 -34.23
C GLU A 526 5.05 -5.46 -32.86
N ASP A 527 4.33 -6.45 -32.35
CA ASP A 527 4.61 -7.03 -31.03
C ASP A 527 5.87 -7.89 -31.08
N ALA A 528 6.07 -8.63 -32.17
CA ALA A 528 7.29 -9.38 -32.44
C ALA A 528 8.49 -8.41 -32.57
N PHE A 529 8.31 -7.32 -33.30
CA PHE A 529 9.30 -6.26 -33.43
C PHE A 529 9.71 -5.71 -32.06
N LYS A 530 8.76 -5.21 -31.27
CA LYS A 530 9.07 -4.63 -29.96
C LYS A 530 9.68 -5.66 -29.02
N THR A 531 9.17 -6.88 -28.98
CA THR A 531 9.64 -7.91 -28.04
C THR A 531 11.09 -8.31 -28.34
N VAL A 532 11.40 -8.62 -29.59
CA VAL A 532 12.76 -8.99 -30.03
C VAL A 532 13.69 -7.80 -29.97
N GLY A 533 13.23 -6.65 -30.44
CA GLY A 533 14.03 -5.44 -30.52
C GLY A 533 14.43 -4.89 -29.16
N TYR A 534 13.52 -4.83 -28.19
CA TYR A 534 13.87 -4.45 -26.81
C TYR A 534 14.80 -5.49 -26.16
N ALA A 535 14.55 -6.79 -26.36
CA ALA A 535 15.43 -7.83 -25.82
C ALA A 535 16.86 -7.72 -26.37
N PHE A 536 17.00 -7.60 -27.70
CA PHE A 536 18.27 -7.39 -28.38
C PHE A 536 18.99 -6.13 -27.91
N THR A 537 18.28 -5.00 -27.91
CA THR A 537 18.84 -3.72 -27.48
C THR A 537 19.28 -3.77 -26.01
N SER A 538 18.56 -4.48 -25.15
CA SER A 538 18.98 -4.71 -23.76
C SER A 538 20.27 -5.49 -23.63
N GLY A 539 20.48 -6.54 -24.43
CA GLY A 539 21.73 -7.31 -24.42
C GLY A 539 22.94 -6.51 -24.93
N LEU A 540 22.68 -5.60 -25.87
CA LEU A 540 23.65 -4.64 -26.39
C LEU A 540 24.03 -3.59 -25.33
N ILE A 541 23.04 -3.09 -24.58
CA ILE A 541 23.26 -2.10 -23.51
C ILE A 541 23.99 -2.73 -22.32
N GLU A 542 23.65 -3.98 -21.93
CA GLU A 542 23.94 -4.53 -20.61
C GLU A 542 25.32 -4.22 -20.03
N GLY A 543 26.39 -4.99 -20.12
CA GLY A 543 27.66 -4.64 -19.43
C GLY A 543 28.50 -3.55 -20.09
N GLN A 544 27.93 -2.45 -20.58
CA GLN A 544 28.70 -1.26 -21.02
C GLN A 544 29.37 -0.53 -19.84
N ASP A 545 28.75 -0.56 -18.66
CA ASP A 545 29.26 0.13 -17.45
C ASP A 545 30.50 -0.53 -16.83
N ASN A 546 30.63 -1.86 -16.96
CA ASN A 546 31.81 -2.61 -16.48
C ASN A 546 33.08 -2.29 -17.29
N ILE A 547 32.94 -1.74 -18.50
CA ILE A 547 34.07 -1.41 -19.37
C ILE A 547 34.62 -0.02 -19.03
N LYS A 548 33.76 0.94 -18.68
CA LYS A 548 34.17 2.29 -18.23
C LYS A 548 34.93 2.27 -16.89
N ASN A 549 34.56 1.40 -15.96
CA ASN A 549 35.27 1.26 -14.67
C ASN A 549 36.68 0.63 -14.79
N MET A 550 36.98 -0.05 -15.89
CA MET A 550 38.34 -0.57 -16.16
C MET A 550 39.31 0.50 -16.70
N GLU A 551 38.80 1.65 -17.13
CA GLU A 551 39.62 2.77 -17.63
C GLU A 551 40.06 3.71 -16.50
N VAL A 552 39.21 3.93 -15.48
CA VAL A 552 39.57 4.77 -14.31
C VAL A 552 40.70 4.17 -13.46
N GLY A 553 40.87 2.84 -13.47
CA GLY A 553 41.94 2.15 -12.72
C GLY A 553 43.29 2.04 -13.43
N LYS A 554 43.48 2.69 -14.60
CA LYS A 554 44.72 2.63 -15.38
C LYS A 554 45.49 3.95 -15.48
N ASP A 555 44.90 5.05 -15.01
CA ASP A 555 45.56 6.36 -15.02
C ASP A 555 46.30 6.69 -13.71
N ASP A 556 46.33 5.76 -12.74
CA ASP A 556 47.16 5.84 -11.52
C ASP A 556 48.32 4.83 -11.55
N LYS A 557 49.20 4.92 -12.57
CA LYS A 557 50.55 4.34 -12.52
C LYS A 557 51.59 5.20 -13.21
#